data_AF-A0A523S2C7-F1
#
_entry.id   AF-A0A523S2C7-F1
#
_cell.length_a   1.000
_cell.length_b   1.000
_cell.length_c   1.000
_cell.angle_alpha   90.00
_cell.angle_beta   90.00
_cell.angle_gamma   90.00
#
_symmetry.space_group_name_H-M   'P 1'
#
loop_
_entity.id
_entity.type
_entity.pdbx_description
1 polymer ?
#
loop_
_entity_poly.entity_id
_entity_poly.type
_entity_poly.pdbx_seq_one_letter_code
_entity_poly.pdbx_strand_id
1 'polypeptide(L)' 'MENAVIVGDNPASDIAGGNAAGLTTILVHRDPDNIVAFESGDLDTKPDITVQSLDEVISLL' A
#
# COMPACT_ATOMS: atom_id res chain seq x y z
N MET A 1 -17.84 11.51 -1.23
CA MET A 1 -16.70 10.66 -0.89
C MET A 1 -16.14 10.17 -2.20
N GLU A 2 -14.93 10.57 -2.57
CA GLU A 2 -14.29 10.10 -3.79
C GLU A 2 -13.79 8.68 -3.55
N ASN A 3 -14.12 7.76 -4.46
CA ASN A 3 -13.62 6.39 -4.40
C ASN A 3 -12.16 6.41 -4.87
N ALA A 4 -11.24 6.42 -3.91
CA ALA A 4 -9.80 6.42 -4.14
C ALA A 4 -9.15 5.19 -3.50
N VAL A 5 -8.02 4.78 -4.07
CA VAL A 5 -7.18 3.69 -3.55
C VAL A 5 -5.76 4.21 -3.35
N ILE A 6 -5.08 3.72 -2.32
CA ILE A 6 -3.64 3.93 -2.13
C ILE A 6 -2.91 2.73 -2.71
N VAL A 7 -1.95 2.99 -3.59
CA VAL A 7 -1.05 1.99 -4.14
C VAL A 7 0.36 2.36 -3.71
N GLY A 8 1.05 1.46 -3.02
CA GLY A 8 2.36 1.71 -2.46
C GLY A 8 3.19 0.45 -2.27
N ASP A 9 4.45 0.61 -1.92
CA ASP A 9 5.43 -0.46 -1.73
C ASP A 9 5.83 -0.64 -0.26
N ASN A 10 5.47 0.30 0.60
CA ASN A 10 5.85 0.30 2.00
C ASN A 10 4.65 0.05 2.93
N PRO A 11 4.60 -1.10 3.63
CA PRO A 11 3.56 -1.38 4.61
C PRO A 11 3.49 -0.35 5.75
N ALA A 12 4.63 0.22 6.16
CA ALA A 12 4.69 1.12 7.31
C ALA A 12 4.28 2.56 6.99
N SER A 13 4.39 3.01 5.73
CA SER A 13 3.94 4.36 5.32
C SER A 13 2.64 4.32 4.52
N ASP A 14 2.63 3.59 3.40
CA ASP A 14 1.57 3.72 2.40
C ASP A 14 0.32 2.96 2.85
N ILE A 15 0.51 1.73 3.32
CA ILE A 15 -0.59 0.89 3.80
C ILE A 15 -1.11 1.44 5.13
N ALA A 16 -0.21 1.73 6.07
CA ALA A 16 -0.56 2.38 7.34
C ALA A 16 -1.34 3.70 7.15
N GLY A 17 -0.84 4.58 6.28
CA GLY A 17 -1.47 5.86 5.99
C GLY A 17 -2.81 5.71 5.26
N GLY A 18 -2.88 4.81 4.28
CA GLY A 18 -4.12 4.52 3.55
C GLY A 18 -5.21 3.95 4.45
N ASN A 19 -4.86 2.99 5.30
CA ASN A 19 -5.78 2.43 6.29
C ASN A 19 -6.26 3.49 7.29
N ALA A 20 -5.37 4.35 7.78
CA ALA A 20 -5.73 5.46 8.67
C ALA A 20 -6.66 6.49 8.00
N ALA A 21 -6.54 6.67 6.69
CA ALA A 21 -7.43 7.51 5.89
C ALA A 21 -8.76 6.84 5.52
N GLY A 22 -8.95 5.55 5.85
CA GLY A 22 -10.13 4.78 5.48
C GLY A 22 -10.22 4.46 3.99
N LEU A 23 -9.08 4.38 3.30
CA LEU A 23 -8.98 4.05 1.89
C LEU A 23 -8.65 2.56 1.69
N THR A 24 -9.08 1.99 0.58
CA THR A 24 -8.61 0.66 0.16
C THR A 24 -7.13 0.73 -0.22
N THR A 25 -6.34 -0.24 0.22
CA THR A 25 -4.89 -0.25 0.06
C THR A 25 -4.39 -1.43 -0.79
N ILE A 26 -3.46 -1.15 -1.70
CA ILE A 26 -2.79 -2.13 -2.54
C ILE A 26 -1.29 -2.06 -2.27
N LEU A 27 -0.71 -3.16 -1.79
CA LEU A 27 0.72 -3.31 -1.61
C LEU A 27 1.33 -3.95 -2.86
N VAL A 28 2.27 -3.24 -3.50
CA VAL A 28 3.06 -3.77 -4.61
C VAL A 28 4.35 -4.35 -4.06
N HIS A 29 4.69 -5.57 -4.48
CA HIS A 29 5.93 -6.20 -4.06
C HIS A 29 7.15 -5.37 -4.50
N ARG A 30 8.08 -5.17 -3.58
CA ARG A 30 9.37 -4.53 -3.82
C ARG A 30 10.43 -5.20 -2.97
N ASP A 31 11.67 -5.16 -3.48
CA ASP A 31 12.84 -5.51 -2.70
C ASP A 31 12.90 -4.66 -1.40
N PRO A 32 12.92 -5.29 -0.22
CA PRO A 32 12.96 -4.59 1.07
C PRO A 32 14.11 -3.60 1.22
N ASP A 33 15.25 -3.84 0.58
CA ASP A 33 16.41 -2.94 0.64
C ASP A 33 16.17 -1.62 -0.12
N ASN A 34 15.14 -1.57 -0.96
CA ASN A 34 14.71 -0.39 -1.70
C ASN A 34 13.50 0.31 -1.08
N ILE A 35 13.05 -0.12 0.09
CA ILE A 35 11.96 0.52 0.83
C ILE A 35 12.56 1.54 1.80
N VAL A 36 12.08 2.79 1.73
CA VAL A 36 12.50 3.83 2.67
C VAL A 36 11.96 3.49 4.05
N ALA A 37 12.85 3.35 5.05
CA ALA A 37 12.45 3.01 6.41
C ALA A 37 11.46 4.04 6.97
N PHE A 38 10.37 3.56 7.58
CA PHE A 38 9.33 4.36 8.19
C PHE A 38 8.80 3.64 9.44
N GLU A 39 8.52 4.40 10.49
CA GLU A 39 7.97 3.88 11.75
C GLU A 39 6.46 4.15 11.79
N SER A 40 5.65 3.11 11.63
CA SER A 40 4.19 3.21 11.62
C SER A 40 3.56 3.33 13.01
N GLY A 41 4.32 3.07 14.07
CA GLY A 41 3.78 2.93 15.42
C GLY A 41 2.70 1.85 15.48
N ASP A 42 1.55 2.17 16.07
CA ASP A 42 0.42 1.26 16.24
C ASP A 42 -0.56 1.25 15.04
N LEU A 43 -0.21 1.88 13.91
CA LEU A 43 -1.05 1.91 12.72
C LEU A 43 -1.17 0.52 12.07
N ASP A 44 -2.34 0.24 11.48
CA ASP A 44 -2.59 -1.00 10.76
C ASP A 44 -1.79 -1.05 9.45
N THR A 45 -0.83 -1.96 9.36
CA THR A 45 0.04 -2.15 8.19
C THR A 45 -0.43 -3.27 7.27
N LYS A 46 -1.61 -3.86 7.50
CA LYS A 46 -2.14 -4.93 6.67
C LYS A 46 -2.78 -4.36 5.39
N PRO A 47 -2.35 -4.79 4.19
CA PRO A 47 -2.98 -4.35 2.95
C PRO A 47 -4.28 -5.12 2.69
N ASP A 48 -5.20 -4.50 1.95
CA ASP A 48 -6.39 -5.19 1.42
C ASP A 48 -6.02 -6.17 0.30
N ILE A 49 -5.11 -5.73 -0.58
CA ILE A 49 -4.65 -6.49 -1.76
C ILE A 49 -3.12 -6.41 -1.84
N THR A 50 -2.49 -7.52 -2.22
CA THR A 50 -1.06 -7.55 -2.57
C THR A 50 -0.89 -8.02 -4.02
N VAL A 51 -0.04 -7.34 -4.78
CA VAL A 51 0.30 -7.67 -6.18
C VAL A 51 1.81 -7.78 -6.36
N GLN A 52 2.29 -8.51 -7.36
CA GLN A 52 3.74 -8.60 -7.62
C GLN A 52 4.26 -7.35 -8.32
N SER A 53 3.45 -6.74 -9.20
CA SER A 53 3.82 -5.52 -9.91
C SER A 53 2.61 -4.62 -10.14
N LEU A 54 2.88 -3.35 -10.47
CA LEU A 54 1.83 -2.40 -10.83
C LEU A 54 1.08 -2.80 -12.11
N ASP A 55 1.73 -3.54 -13.01
CA ASP A 55 1.12 -4.01 -14.27
C ASP A 55 -0.10 -4.89 -14.04
N GLU A 56 -0.14 -5.65 -12.93
CA GLU A 56 -1.31 -6.47 -12.56
C GLU A 56 -2.54 -5.60 -12.30
N VAL A 57 -2.37 -4.43 -11.68
CA VAL A 57 -3.45 -3.49 -11.41
C VAL A 57 -3.90 -2.81 -12.71
N ILE A 58 -2.94 -2.36 -13.53
CA ILE A 58 -3.23 -1.66 -14.79
C ILE A 58 -3.98 -2.58 -15.76
N SER A 59 -3.66 -3.88 -15.78
CA SER A 59 -4.29 -4.86 -16.68
C SER A 59 -5.78 -5.10 -16.42
N LEU A 60 -6.32 -4.59 -15.31
CA LEU A 60 -7.74 -4.72 -14.94
C LEU A 60 -8.60 -3.53 -15.39
N LEU A 61 -7.99 -2.51 -16.01
CA LEU A 61 -8.64 -1.30 -16.52
C LEU A 61 -8.94 -1.41 -18.01
#